data_AF-F9MNX8-F1
#
_entry.id   AF-F9MNX8-F1
#
_cell.length_a   1.000
_cell.length_b   1.000
_cell.length_c   1.000
_cell.angle_alpha   90.00
_cell.angle_beta   90.00
_cell.angle_gamma   90.00
#
_symmetry.space_group_name_H-M   'P 1'
#
loop_
_entity.id
_entity.type
_entity.pdbx_description
1 polymer ?
#
loop_
_entity_poly.entity_id
_entity_poly.type
_entity_poly.pdbx_seq_one_letter_code
_entity_poly.pdbx_strand_id
1 'polypeptide(L)'
;MIEINDVIQQKKYVLSEKMTLEEVVQAYYKDVSPRIAAALYDGKFVGLNTIVKKSGDVTWFSLGTIEGNSCLQRTAIMLLVRSVDDLYPGGKVFVKHALGKALYCELSIGHTVTVRDVELIKKRMSEMVAQDEKITPVQTQIETAMEMCRNRHMIREAELLQHLDVQQIMAYQCGRIFDYYMGPLLPSMGYVNCFNLRSYAPGIILEVPTPQDPNRLPPYKEIPKMARLFLDAESWGRIVRCEYVSDLNQYIDNGSIQDIVDMAEALQEKKLAEIADYVVNQRPKIKVVLISGPSSAGKTTFCKRLTTQLRVVGLRPVQISLDDYFYNREDTPKNPDGSYDFESVRAIDIPLFNQQIDELQQGKEVYLSRFDFVTGKRYFEKTPVRLEEEQPLLVEGLHALNDTLTYMLPRYEKVKISLGVLTQIRINDHNRISTSDTRIIRRMVRDQQFRDRDATATMDVWADVRRGEEMNIYPYQEDADIIFNTALPYELSVLKTYAIPLLQSIAKDSVHYAEAQRLLMFLKPFKALSSEVVPFNSLLREFIGFSQQRELP
;
A
#
# COMPACT_ATOMS: atom_id res chain seq x y z
N MET A 1 16.69 -20.88 -34.52
CA MET A 1 17.33 -19.76 -33.80
C MET A 1 16.23 -18.95 -33.16
N ILE A 2 16.36 -18.66 -31.86
CA ILE A 2 15.43 -17.80 -31.12
C ILE A 2 16.09 -16.43 -30.97
N GLU A 3 15.40 -15.35 -31.33
CA GLU A 3 15.93 -13.99 -31.27
C GLU A 3 15.27 -13.23 -30.12
N ILE A 4 16.07 -12.71 -29.20
CA ILE A 4 15.61 -11.83 -28.13
C ILE A 4 16.07 -10.41 -28.43
N ASN A 5 15.13 -9.47 -28.47
CA ASN A 5 15.43 -8.04 -28.64
C ASN A 5 15.40 -7.34 -27.28
N ASP A 6 16.54 -6.85 -26.82
CA ASP A 6 16.65 -5.97 -25.66
C ASP A 6 16.11 -4.59 -26.02
N VAL A 7 14.92 -4.25 -25.52
CA VAL A 7 14.23 -3.00 -25.90
C VAL A 7 14.99 -1.79 -25.39
N ILE A 8 15.60 -1.89 -24.20
CA ILE A 8 16.31 -0.77 -23.57
C ILE A 8 17.70 -0.59 -24.19
N GLN A 9 18.46 -1.67 -24.35
CA GLN A 9 19.84 -1.57 -24.85
C GLN A 9 19.93 -1.63 -26.38
N GLN A 10 18.81 -1.83 -27.08
CA GLN A 10 18.74 -2.03 -28.53
C GLN A 10 19.69 -3.14 -29.03
N LYS A 11 19.85 -4.18 -28.22
CA LYS A 11 20.70 -5.35 -28.52
C LYS A 11 19.86 -6.53 -28.96
N LYS A 12 20.43 -7.37 -29.82
CA LYS A 12 19.81 -8.60 -30.30
C LYS A 12 20.64 -9.80 -29.87
N TYR A 13 20.00 -10.77 -29.23
CA TYR A 13 20.62 -12.02 -28.82
C TYR A 13 20.06 -13.16 -29.66
N VAL A 14 20.94 -13.88 -30.34
CA VAL A 14 20.56 -15.06 -31.13
C VAL A 14 20.93 -16.30 -30.34
N LEU A 15 19.90 -17.01 -29.88
CA LEU A 15 20.05 -18.23 -29.10
C LEU A 15 20.01 -19.45 -30.04
N SER A 16 21.06 -20.26 -29.97
CA SER A 16 21.18 -21.52 -30.72
C SER A 16 20.32 -22.64 -30.12
N GLU A 17 20.01 -22.55 -28.83
CA GLU A 17 19.32 -23.57 -28.04
C GLU A 17 18.27 -22.94 -27.12
N LYS A 18 17.41 -23.77 -26.50
CA LYS A 18 16.48 -23.30 -25.47
C LYS A 18 17.25 -22.98 -24.20
N MET A 19 17.41 -21.70 -23.91
CA MET A 19 18.04 -21.21 -22.68
C MET A 19 17.00 -20.55 -21.77
N THR A 20 17.29 -20.53 -20.48
CA THR A 20 16.61 -19.69 -19.49
C THR A 20 17.06 -18.24 -19.61
N LEU A 21 16.22 -17.30 -19.15
CA LEU A 21 16.63 -15.90 -19.05
C LEU A 21 17.82 -15.71 -18.09
N GLU A 22 17.98 -16.56 -17.08
CA GLU A 22 19.15 -16.58 -16.19
C GLU A 22 20.43 -16.86 -16.99
N GLU A 23 20.43 -17.89 -17.84
CA GLU A 23 21.59 -18.23 -18.68
C GLU A 23 21.92 -17.10 -19.67
N VAL A 24 20.90 -16.42 -20.22
CA VAL A 24 21.11 -15.23 -21.06
C VAL A 24 21.78 -14.11 -20.25
N VAL A 25 21.30 -13.84 -19.04
CA VAL A 25 21.92 -12.85 -18.13
C VAL A 25 23.35 -13.24 -17.79
N GLN A 26 23.63 -14.51 -17.51
CA GLN A 26 24.99 -14.98 -17.21
C GLN A 26 25.94 -14.86 -18.39
N ALA A 27 25.45 -15.06 -19.62
CA ALA A 27 26.26 -14.97 -20.83
C ALA A 27 26.60 -13.52 -21.21
N TYR A 28 25.67 -12.57 -21.03
CA TYR A 28 25.80 -11.21 -21.55
C TYR A 28 25.93 -10.11 -20.48
N TYR A 29 25.57 -10.41 -19.23
CA TYR A 29 25.43 -9.45 -18.14
C TYR A 29 26.05 -9.90 -16.79
N LYS A 30 27.03 -10.80 -16.84
CA LYS A 30 27.66 -11.41 -15.65
C LYS A 30 28.12 -10.42 -14.58
N ASP A 31 28.66 -9.28 -15.01
CA ASP A 31 29.26 -8.27 -14.13
C ASP A 31 28.36 -7.03 -13.91
N VAL A 32 27.08 -7.10 -14.30
CA VAL A 32 26.14 -5.99 -14.12
C VAL A 32 25.80 -5.80 -12.65
N SER A 33 25.91 -4.55 -12.19
CA SER A 33 25.49 -4.10 -10.86
C SER A 33 24.57 -2.89 -10.98
N PRO A 34 23.38 -2.88 -10.35
CA PRO A 34 22.77 -3.97 -9.57
C PRO A 34 22.43 -5.21 -10.41
N ARG A 35 22.46 -6.41 -9.80
CA ARG A 35 22.14 -7.67 -10.49
C ARG A 35 20.75 -7.64 -11.12
N ILE A 36 20.61 -8.28 -12.27
CA ILE A 36 19.30 -8.50 -12.92
C ILE A 36 18.50 -9.50 -12.08
N ALA A 37 17.21 -9.22 -11.88
CA ALA A 37 16.32 -9.95 -10.99
C ALA A 37 15.12 -10.58 -11.73
N ALA A 38 14.62 -9.91 -12.77
CA ALA A 38 13.44 -10.34 -13.53
C ALA A 38 13.44 -9.70 -14.93
N ALA A 39 12.43 -10.02 -15.74
CA ALA A 39 12.23 -9.40 -17.04
C ALA A 39 10.75 -9.24 -17.41
N LEU A 40 10.45 -8.28 -18.28
CA LEU A 40 9.25 -8.28 -19.12
C LEU A 40 9.62 -8.96 -20.44
N TYR A 41 9.18 -10.20 -20.64
CA TYR A 41 9.47 -10.97 -21.85
C TYR A 41 8.18 -11.20 -22.63
N ASP A 42 8.12 -10.68 -23.86
CA ASP A 42 6.94 -10.70 -24.73
C ASP A 42 5.65 -10.25 -24.00
N GLY A 43 5.77 -9.12 -23.30
CA GLY A 43 4.68 -8.50 -22.54
C GLY A 43 4.28 -9.25 -21.26
N LYS A 44 5.03 -10.27 -20.82
CA LYS A 44 4.78 -10.98 -19.56
C LYS A 44 5.88 -10.71 -18.55
N PHE A 45 5.49 -10.30 -17.35
CA PHE A 45 6.43 -10.15 -16.24
C PHE A 45 6.81 -11.53 -15.70
N VAL A 46 8.08 -11.89 -15.85
CA VAL A 46 8.59 -13.26 -15.62
C VAL A 46 9.90 -13.26 -14.85
N GLY A 47 10.16 -14.37 -14.15
CA GLY A 47 11.42 -14.61 -13.44
C GLY A 47 12.50 -15.15 -14.36
N LEU A 48 13.76 -15.08 -13.92
CA LEU A 48 14.91 -15.48 -14.75
C LEU A 48 14.95 -16.99 -15.06
N ASN A 49 14.28 -17.83 -14.27
CA ASN A 49 14.13 -19.27 -14.56
C ASN A 49 13.23 -19.58 -15.76
N THR A 50 12.66 -18.56 -16.42
CA THR A 50 11.79 -18.73 -17.58
C THR A 50 12.58 -19.20 -18.80
N ILE A 51 12.17 -20.32 -19.38
CA ILE A 51 12.75 -20.85 -20.63
C ILE A 51 12.25 -20.02 -21.81
N VAL A 52 13.19 -19.49 -22.59
CA VAL A 52 12.91 -18.74 -23.82
C VAL A 52 12.51 -19.73 -24.90
N LYS A 53 11.22 -19.72 -25.29
CA LYS A 53 10.65 -20.66 -26.25
C LYS A 53 10.41 -20.07 -27.63
N LYS A 54 10.32 -18.74 -27.74
CA LYS A 54 10.02 -18.03 -28.98
C LYS A 54 10.80 -16.72 -29.07
N SER A 55 10.98 -16.19 -30.27
CA SER A 55 11.54 -14.85 -30.41
C SER A 55 10.61 -13.81 -29.79
N GLY A 56 11.17 -12.74 -29.27
CA GLY A 56 10.38 -11.68 -28.65
C GLY A 56 11.23 -10.63 -27.96
N ASP A 57 10.55 -9.61 -27.47
CA ASP A 57 11.18 -8.46 -26.83
C ASP A 57 11.40 -8.74 -25.34
N VAL A 58 12.50 -8.22 -24.80
CA VAL A 58 12.85 -8.30 -23.38
C VAL A 58 13.20 -6.93 -22.82
N THR A 59 12.67 -6.67 -21.63
CA THR A 59 13.07 -5.55 -20.77
C THR A 59 13.57 -6.11 -19.46
N TRP A 60 14.83 -5.85 -19.10
CA TRP A 60 15.44 -6.37 -17.87
C TRP A 60 15.16 -5.47 -16.67
N PHE A 61 14.86 -6.09 -15.53
CA PHE A 61 14.67 -5.40 -14.25
C PHE A 61 15.75 -5.82 -13.27
N SER A 62 16.55 -4.86 -12.80
CA SER A 62 17.58 -5.10 -11.78
C SER A 62 17.00 -5.03 -10.37
N LEU A 63 17.76 -5.49 -9.38
CA LEU A 63 17.42 -5.33 -7.96
C LEU A 63 17.19 -3.86 -7.55
N GLY A 64 17.70 -2.91 -8.34
CA GLY A 64 17.50 -1.47 -8.15
C GLY A 64 16.18 -0.93 -8.70
N THR A 65 15.37 -1.74 -9.39
CA THR A 65 14.02 -1.35 -9.82
C THR A 65 12.97 -1.85 -8.84
N ILE A 66 11.75 -1.28 -8.89
CA ILE A 66 10.63 -1.68 -8.03
C ILE A 66 10.25 -3.14 -8.30
N GLU A 67 10.24 -3.55 -9.57
CA GLU A 67 9.92 -4.90 -10.03
C GLU A 67 10.95 -5.91 -9.53
N GLY A 68 12.25 -5.60 -9.68
CA GLY A 68 13.32 -6.49 -9.24
C GLY A 68 13.43 -6.59 -7.72
N ASN A 69 13.29 -5.47 -7.00
CA ASN A 69 13.28 -5.47 -5.54
C ASN A 69 12.06 -6.23 -4.97
N SER A 70 10.91 -6.19 -5.65
CA SER A 70 9.76 -7.03 -5.28
C SER A 70 10.06 -8.52 -5.38
N CYS A 71 10.89 -8.94 -6.34
CA CYS A 71 11.36 -10.33 -6.45
C CYS A 71 12.30 -10.68 -5.27
N LEU A 72 13.19 -9.76 -4.88
CA LEU A 72 14.04 -9.91 -3.70
C LEU A 72 13.22 -10.08 -2.43
N GLN A 73 12.23 -9.22 -2.20
CA GLN A 73 11.39 -9.30 -1.01
C GLN A 73 10.63 -10.63 -0.93
N ARG A 74 10.02 -11.11 -2.03
CA ARG A 74 9.34 -12.42 -2.07
C ARG A 74 10.32 -13.58 -1.84
N THR A 75 11.52 -13.50 -2.41
CA THR A 75 12.56 -14.54 -2.22
C THR A 75 13.05 -14.56 -0.78
N ALA A 76 13.20 -13.41 -0.13
CA ALA A 76 13.54 -13.32 1.28
C ALA A 76 12.45 -13.90 2.19
N ILE A 77 11.17 -13.74 1.82
CA ILE A 77 10.05 -14.42 2.51
C ILE A 77 10.18 -15.95 2.35
N MET A 78 10.39 -16.46 1.14
CA MET A 78 10.60 -17.89 0.90
C MET A 78 11.80 -18.43 1.68
N LEU A 79 12.90 -17.67 1.76
CA LEU A 79 14.09 -17.99 2.54
C LEU A 79 13.76 -18.12 4.03
N LEU A 80 12.96 -17.21 4.58
CA LEU A 80 12.48 -17.25 5.96
C LEU A 80 11.58 -18.48 6.20
N VAL A 81 10.60 -18.72 5.31
CA VAL A 81 9.68 -19.87 5.38
C VAL A 81 10.45 -21.18 5.39
N ARG A 82 11.40 -21.33 4.45
CA ARG A 82 12.25 -22.52 4.32
C ARG A 82 13.13 -22.73 5.57
N SER A 83 13.67 -21.64 6.13
CA SER A 83 14.50 -21.70 7.34
C SER A 83 13.70 -22.07 8.59
N VAL A 84 12.45 -21.60 8.70
CA VAL A 84 11.55 -21.96 9.81
C VAL A 84 11.14 -23.43 9.70
N ASP A 85 10.79 -23.91 8.52
CA ASP A 85 10.46 -25.33 8.27
C ASP A 85 11.61 -26.30 8.59
N ASP A 86 12.86 -25.89 8.31
CA ASP A 86 14.04 -26.70 8.66
C ASP A 86 14.26 -26.83 10.17
N LEU A 87 14.00 -25.76 10.92
CA LEU A 87 14.30 -25.69 12.35
C LEU A 87 13.13 -26.16 13.22
N TYR A 88 11.89 -25.94 12.78
CA TYR A 88 10.69 -26.17 13.56
C TYR A 88 9.69 -26.99 12.73
N PRO A 89 9.58 -28.30 12.95
CA PRO A 89 8.61 -29.15 12.25
C PRO A 89 7.18 -28.65 12.40
N GLY A 90 6.51 -28.39 11.28
CA GLY A 90 5.16 -27.80 11.27
C GLY A 90 5.12 -26.30 11.57
N GLY A 91 6.29 -25.66 11.67
CA GLY A 91 6.44 -24.23 11.85
C GLY A 91 5.84 -23.44 10.68
N LYS A 92 5.17 -22.34 10.98
CA LYS A 92 4.54 -21.47 9.97
C LYS A 92 5.02 -20.03 10.10
N VAL A 93 5.11 -19.36 8.96
CA VAL A 93 5.42 -17.94 8.86
C VAL A 93 4.18 -17.22 8.36
N PHE A 94 3.79 -16.15 9.03
CA PHE A 94 2.71 -15.29 8.60
C PHE A 94 3.27 -13.90 8.31
N VAL A 95 3.37 -13.55 7.04
CA VAL A 95 3.73 -12.20 6.61
C VAL A 95 2.53 -11.30 6.82
N LYS A 96 2.65 -10.35 7.73
CA LYS A 96 1.54 -9.47 8.12
C LYS A 96 1.58 -8.18 7.32
N HIS A 97 2.44 -7.25 7.71
CA HIS A 97 2.43 -5.90 7.18
C HIS A 97 3.84 -5.33 7.01
N ALA A 98 3.93 -4.24 6.25
CA ALA A 98 5.15 -3.46 6.19
C ALA A 98 5.24 -2.55 7.41
N LEU A 99 6.37 -2.57 8.10
CA LEU A 99 6.71 -1.66 9.18
C LEU A 99 7.89 -0.80 8.70
N GLY A 100 7.55 0.39 8.20
CA GLY A 100 8.50 1.24 7.48
C GLY A 100 8.98 0.54 6.20
N LYS A 101 10.30 0.31 6.10
CA LYS A 101 10.96 -0.37 4.96
C LYS A 101 11.19 -1.87 5.19
N ALA A 102 10.66 -2.42 6.29
CA ALA A 102 10.81 -3.83 6.66
C ALA A 102 9.45 -4.54 6.72
N LEU A 103 9.46 -5.86 6.86
CA LEU A 103 8.27 -6.67 7.02
C LEU A 103 8.15 -7.19 8.44
N TYR A 104 6.99 -7.00 9.06
CA TYR A 104 6.64 -7.72 10.28
C TYR A 104 6.06 -9.08 9.94
N CYS A 105 6.57 -10.12 10.59
CA CYS A 105 6.11 -11.49 10.43
C CYS A 105 5.85 -12.11 11.80
N GLU A 106 4.78 -12.88 11.92
CA GLU A 106 4.53 -13.74 13.06
C GLU A 106 4.95 -15.16 12.75
N LEU A 107 5.48 -15.87 13.74
CA LEU A 107 5.87 -17.26 13.60
C LEU A 107 5.01 -18.11 14.52
N SER A 108 4.49 -19.23 14.00
CA SER A 108 3.94 -20.30 14.83
C SER A 108 4.93 -21.44 14.83
N ILE A 109 5.71 -21.56 15.91
CA ILE A 109 6.78 -22.56 16.05
C ILE A 109 6.56 -23.49 17.25
N GLY A 110 5.36 -23.47 17.84
CA GLY A 110 4.99 -24.27 19.02
C GLY A 110 5.20 -23.56 20.36
N HIS A 111 5.95 -22.45 20.39
CA HIS A 111 6.16 -21.59 21.56
C HIS A 111 6.29 -20.12 21.13
N THR A 112 6.31 -19.20 22.10
CA THR A 112 6.56 -17.77 21.85
C THR A 112 7.96 -17.56 21.30
N VAL A 113 8.08 -16.84 20.19
CA VAL A 113 9.37 -16.56 19.54
C VAL A 113 10.34 -15.88 20.51
N THR A 114 11.50 -16.49 20.70
CA THR A 114 12.58 -15.95 21.53
C THR A 114 13.68 -15.32 20.67
N VAL A 115 14.50 -14.46 21.29
CA VAL A 115 15.69 -13.89 20.63
C VAL A 115 16.61 -14.99 20.07
N ARG A 116 16.75 -16.10 20.80
CA ARG A 116 17.53 -17.27 20.37
C ARG A 116 16.95 -17.91 19.11
N ASP A 117 15.63 -18.03 19.01
CA ASP A 117 14.99 -18.56 17.81
C ASP A 117 15.29 -17.66 16.60
N VAL A 118 15.25 -16.34 16.77
CA VAL A 118 15.60 -15.38 15.72
C VAL A 118 17.05 -15.53 15.27
N GLU A 119 17.99 -15.70 16.20
CA GLU A 119 19.40 -15.94 15.88
C GLU A 119 19.61 -17.25 15.11
N LEU A 120 18.93 -18.33 15.52
CA LEU A 120 19.00 -19.63 14.84
C LEU A 120 18.41 -19.56 13.43
N ILE A 121 17.24 -18.93 13.26
CA ILE A 121 16.61 -18.74 11.95
C ILE A 121 17.51 -17.90 11.06
N LYS A 122 18.04 -16.78 11.56
CA LYS A 122 18.94 -15.91 10.80
C LYS A 122 20.19 -16.66 10.35
N LYS A 123 20.78 -17.47 11.22
CA LYS A 123 21.93 -18.33 10.88
C LYS A 123 21.58 -19.31 9.77
N ARG A 124 20.44 -20.00 9.88
CA ARG A 124 19.99 -20.96 8.85
C ARG A 124 19.73 -20.28 7.51
N MET A 125 19.13 -19.08 7.50
CA MET A 125 18.97 -18.28 6.29
C MET A 125 20.33 -17.98 5.64
N SER A 126 21.33 -17.55 6.43
CA SER A 126 22.67 -17.27 5.90
C SER A 126 23.36 -18.51 5.32
N GLU A 127 23.17 -19.68 5.92
CA GLU A 127 23.69 -20.95 5.40
C GLU A 127 23.08 -21.30 4.03
N MET A 128 21.75 -21.17 3.87
CA MET A 128 21.06 -21.43 2.59
C MET A 128 21.50 -20.45 1.49
N VAL A 129 21.71 -19.18 1.84
CA VAL A 129 22.24 -18.17 0.91
C VAL A 129 23.66 -18.54 0.47
N ALA A 130 24.53 -18.96 1.40
CA ALA A 130 25.89 -19.39 1.08
C ALA A 130 25.93 -20.68 0.24
N GLN A 131 24.96 -21.56 0.42
CA GLN A 131 24.79 -22.79 -0.38
C GLN A 131 24.18 -22.52 -1.78
N ASP A 132 23.71 -21.30 -2.04
CA ASP A 132 23.00 -20.91 -3.26
C ASP A 132 21.86 -21.88 -3.62
N GLU A 133 21.06 -22.29 -2.62
CA GLU A 133 19.97 -23.26 -2.85
C GLU A 133 19.04 -22.79 -3.98
N LYS A 134 18.88 -23.64 -5.02
CA LYS A 134 18.07 -23.31 -6.21
C LYS A 134 16.58 -23.31 -5.88
N ILE A 135 15.85 -22.40 -6.52
CA ILE A 135 14.39 -22.29 -6.46
C ILE A 135 13.82 -22.76 -7.79
N THR A 136 13.04 -23.83 -7.78
CA THR A 136 12.48 -24.42 -9.00
C THR A 136 11.06 -23.92 -9.23
N PRO A 137 10.76 -23.23 -10.35
CA PRO A 137 9.40 -22.89 -10.71
C PRO A 137 8.68 -24.16 -11.21
N VAL A 138 7.46 -24.37 -10.74
CA VAL A 138 6.61 -25.50 -11.09
C VAL A 138 5.30 -24.96 -11.67
N GLN A 139 5.13 -25.09 -12.98
CA GLN A 139 3.89 -24.78 -13.66
C GLN A 139 2.97 -25.99 -13.57
N THR A 140 1.77 -25.81 -13.01
CA THR A 140 0.82 -26.90 -12.80
C THR A 140 -0.61 -26.45 -13.12
N GLN A 141 -1.48 -27.41 -13.43
CA GLN A 141 -2.92 -27.15 -13.56
C GLN A 141 -3.49 -26.78 -12.20
N ILE A 142 -4.48 -25.89 -12.18
CA ILE A 142 -5.04 -25.38 -10.94
C ILE A 142 -5.68 -26.48 -10.10
N GLU A 143 -6.31 -27.47 -10.74
CA GLU A 143 -6.93 -28.63 -10.08
C GLU A 143 -5.88 -29.48 -9.36
N THR A 144 -4.76 -29.78 -10.05
CA THR A 144 -3.64 -30.51 -9.47
C THR A 144 -3.01 -29.74 -8.31
N ALA A 145 -2.86 -28.41 -8.44
CA ALA A 145 -2.37 -27.59 -7.34
C ALA A 145 -3.29 -27.64 -6.12
N MET A 146 -4.60 -27.53 -6.32
CA MET A 146 -5.60 -27.63 -5.24
C MET A 146 -5.51 -28.98 -4.52
N GLU A 147 -5.42 -30.09 -5.25
CA GLU A 147 -5.25 -31.42 -4.67
C GLU A 147 -3.94 -31.54 -3.88
N MET A 148 -2.82 -31.03 -4.42
CA MET A 148 -1.54 -30.99 -3.72
C MET A 148 -1.62 -30.20 -2.42
N CYS A 149 -2.31 -29.06 -2.40
CA CYS A 149 -2.55 -28.26 -1.20
C CYS A 149 -3.37 -29.05 -0.17
N ARG A 150 -4.49 -29.68 -0.57
CA ARG A 150 -5.33 -30.49 0.33
C ARG A 150 -4.55 -31.66 0.95
N ASN A 151 -3.76 -32.38 0.14
CA ASN A 151 -2.94 -33.51 0.59
C ASN A 151 -1.83 -33.10 1.57
N ARG A 152 -1.44 -31.81 1.57
CA ARG A 152 -0.46 -31.23 2.51
C ARG A 152 -1.11 -30.45 3.65
N HIS A 153 -2.42 -30.59 3.84
CA HIS A 153 -3.20 -29.85 4.85
C HIS A 153 -3.13 -28.32 4.71
N MET A 154 -2.90 -27.83 3.48
CA MET A 154 -2.91 -26.41 3.10
C MET A 154 -4.32 -26.04 2.58
N ILE A 155 -5.32 -26.14 3.45
CA ILE A 155 -6.74 -26.02 3.06
C ILE A 155 -7.06 -24.61 2.55
N ARG A 156 -6.53 -23.57 3.22
CA ARG A 156 -6.77 -22.17 2.83
C ARG A 156 -6.20 -21.85 1.45
N GLU A 157 -5.03 -22.39 1.12
CA GLU A 157 -4.43 -22.23 -0.20
C GLU A 157 -5.28 -22.92 -1.27
N ALA A 158 -5.83 -24.10 -0.98
CA ALA A 158 -6.75 -24.78 -1.90
C ALA A 158 -8.04 -23.96 -2.13
N GLU A 159 -8.59 -23.34 -1.08
CA GLU A 159 -9.75 -22.44 -1.17
C GLU A 159 -9.43 -21.19 -1.99
N LEU A 160 -8.30 -20.54 -1.77
CA LEU A 160 -7.87 -19.39 -2.57
C LEU A 160 -7.80 -19.74 -4.06
N LEU A 161 -7.20 -20.89 -4.41
CA LEU A 161 -7.06 -21.34 -5.79
C LEU A 161 -8.42 -21.60 -6.45
N GLN A 162 -9.42 -22.08 -5.71
CA GLN A 162 -10.77 -22.32 -6.24
C GLN A 162 -11.43 -21.05 -6.82
N HIS A 163 -11.05 -19.87 -6.32
CA HIS A 163 -11.60 -18.60 -6.78
C HIS A 163 -10.79 -17.94 -7.90
N LEU A 164 -9.67 -18.52 -8.33
CA LEU A 164 -8.87 -17.98 -9.43
C LEU A 164 -9.41 -18.47 -10.77
N ASP A 165 -9.78 -17.53 -11.64
CA ASP A 165 -10.16 -17.82 -13.02
C ASP A 165 -8.90 -17.97 -13.91
N VAL A 166 -8.14 -19.05 -13.69
CA VAL A 166 -6.96 -19.41 -14.47
C VAL A 166 -6.85 -20.93 -14.63
N GLN A 167 -6.37 -21.39 -15.78
CA GLN A 167 -6.13 -22.82 -16.02
C GLN A 167 -4.88 -23.31 -15.30
N GLN A 168 -3.84 -22.47 -15.25
CA GLN A 168 -2.54 -22.84 -14.72
C GLN A 168 -2.01 -21.78 -13.77
N ILE A 169 -1.28 -22.25 -12.76
CA ILE A 169 -0.57 -21.42 -11.81
C ILE A 169 0.93 -21.72 -11.83
N MET A 170 1.71 -20.74 -11.39
CA MET A 170 3.14 -20.91 -11.13
C MET A 170 3.36 -21.01 -9.62
N ALA A 171 3.81 -22.17 -9.16
CA ALA A 171 4.27 -22.37 -7.80
C ALA A 171 5.80 -22.45 -7.77
N TYR A 172 6.40 -22.34 -6.59
CA TYR A 172 7.84 -22.41 -6.39
C TYR A 172 8.17 -23.49 -5.38
N GLN A 173 9.16 -24.31 -5.74
CA GLN A 173 9.69 -25.35 -4.89
C GLN A 173 11.11 -25.01 -4.46
N CYS A 174 11.39 -25.11 -3.17
CA CYS A 174 12.74 -25.08 -2.62
C CYS A 174 12.80 -26.09 -1.46
N GLY A 175 13.64 -27.11 -1.60
CA GLY A 175 13.63 -28.27 -0.70
C GLY A 175 12.23 -28.89 -0.60
N ARG A 176 11.68 -28.92 0.62
CA ARG A 176 10.35 -29.46 0.94
C ARG A 176 9.22 -28.44 0.78
N ILE A 177 9.55 -27.16 0.73
CA ILE A 177 8.55 -26.10 0.61
C ILE A 177 8.06 -26.04 -0.83
N PHE A 178 6.74 -26.01 -0.98
CA PHE A 178 6.03 -25.79 -2.23
C PHE A 178 4.99 -24.72 -1.97
N ASP A 179 5.13 -23.57 -2.62
CA ASP A 179 4.40 -22.37 -2.22
C ASP A 179 4.07 -21.45 -3.41
N TYR A 180 3.09 -20.59 -3.22
CA TYR A 180 2.55 -19.71 -4.25
C TYR A 180 2.78 -18.24 -3.89
N TYR A 181 3.29 -17.48 -4.87
CA TYR A 181 3.60 -16.05 -4.71
C TYR A 181 2.96 -15.22 -5.81
N MET A 182 2.59 -13.97 -5.48
CA MET A 182 2.06 -12.96 -6.40
C MET A 182 3.16 -12.37 -7.30
N GLY A 183 3.84 -13.21 -8.08
CA GLY A 183 4.90 -12.82 -9.02
C GLY A 183 6.14 -13.71 -8.95
N PRO A 184 7.16 -13.40 -9.78
CA PRO A 184 8.40 -14.15 -9.82
C PRO A 184 9.22 -14.06 -8.53
N LEU A 185 9.89 -15.18 -8.21
CA LEU A 185 11.02 -15.25 -7.28
C LEU A 185 12.35 -15.13 -8.05
N LEU A 186 13.42 -14.86 -7.32
CA LEU A 186 14.78 -14.94 -7.84
C LEU A 186 15.18 -16.41 -8.07
N PRO A 187 16.19 -16.69 -8.93
CA PRO A 187 16.58 -18.06 -9.27
C PRO A 187 17.02 -18.95 -8.11
N SER A 188 17.60 -18.34 -7.08
CA SER A 188 18.23 -19.05 -5.97
C SER A 188 18.35 -18.17 -4.73
N MET A 189 18.55 -18.82 -3.58
CA MET A 189 18.74 -18.13 -2.30
C MET A 189 19.98 -17.25 -2.29
N GLY A 190 21.02 -17.56 -3.09
CA GLY A 190 22.25 -16.77 -3.16
C GLY A 190 22.08 -15.36 -3.76
N TYR A 191 20.91 -15.03 -4.31
CA TYR A 191 20.60 -13.64 -4.66
C TYR A 191 20.25 -12.78 -3.44
N VAL A 192 19.79 -13.36 -2.33
CA VAL A 192 19.39 -12.64 -1.11
C VAL A 192 20.61 -12.41 -0.21
N ASN A 193 21.61 -11.71 -0.71
CA ASN A 193 22.91 -11.52 -0.03
C ASN A 193 22.87 -10.50 1.13
N CYS A 194 21.83 -9.69 1.21
CA CYS A 194 21.69 -8.62 2.20
C CYS A 194 20.29 -8.72 2.82
N PHE A 195 20.23 -9.11 4.10
CA PHE A 195 19.00 -9.18 4.88
C PHE A 195 19.34 -9.12 6.38
N ASN A 196 18.34 -8.83 7.21
CA ASN A 196 18.45 -8.97 8.65
C ASN A 196 17.12 -9.47 9.26
N LEU A 197 17.24 -10.15 10.39
CA LEU A 197 16.10 -10.45 11.27
C LEU A 197 16.28 -9.73 12.60
N ARG A 198 15.20 -9.12 13.10
CA ARG A 198 15.13 -8.57 14.46
C ARG A 198 14.01 -9.25 15.23
N SER A 199 14.27 -9.48 16.52
CA SER A 199 13.21 -9.83 17.46
C SER A 199 12.27 -8.65 17.63
N TYR A 200 10.96 -8.88 17.50
CA TYR A 200 9.94 -7.85 17.66
C TYR A 200 8.65 -8.49 18.17
N ALA A 201 8.57 -8.70 19.48
CA ALA A 201 7.52 -9.51 20.08
C ALA A 201 6.10 -8.99 19.75
N PRO A 202 5.14 -9.89 19.45
CA PRO A 202 5.24 -11.35 19.50
C PRO A 202 5.88 -12.03 18.26
N GLY A 203 6.33 -11.25 17.27
CA GLY A 203 6.91 -11.75 16.02
C GLY A 203 8.36 -11.34 15.78
N ILE A 204 8.67 -11.14 14.50
CA ILE A 204 10.00 -10.74 14.02
C ILE A 204 9.87 -9.68 12.93
N ILE A 205 10.95 -8.95 12.70
CA ILE A 205 11.08 -8.03 11.56
C ILE A 205 12.09 -8.61 10.57
N LEU A 206 11.66 -8.80 9.32
CA LEU A 206 12.49 -9.13 8.17
C LEU A 206 12.86 -7.84 7.42
N GLU A 207 14.13 -7.47 7.48
CA GLU A 207 14.71 -6.34 6.75
C GLU A 207 15.33 -6.82 5.45
N VAL A 208 15.01 -6.13 4.36
CA VAL A 208 15.61 -6.28 3.05
C VAL A 208 16.00 -4.91 2.48
N PRO A 209 16.96 -4.85 1.53
CA PRO A 209 17.33 -3.62 0.84
C PRO A 209 16.16 -2.98 0.07
N THR A 210 16.25 -1.68 -0.18
CA THR A 210 15.29 -0.96 -1.04
C THR A 210 15.84 -0.78 -2.45
N PRO A 211 14.99 -0.42 -3.45
CA PRO A 211 15.47 -0.18 -4.82
C PRO A 211 16.59 0.86 -4.92
N GLN A 212 16.62 1.86 -4.03
CA GLN A 212 17.62 2.94 -4.04
C GLN A 212 19.04 2.46 -3.70
N ASP A 213 19.16 1.44 -2.84
CA ASP A 213 20.45 0.84 -2.48
C ASP A 213 20.25 -0.67 -2.25
N PRO A 214 20.25 -1.48 -3.33
CA PRO A 214 19.90 -2.90 -3.26
C PRO A 214 20.96 -3.75 -2.55
N ASN A 215 22.10 -3.18 -2.18
CA ASN A 215 23.20 -3.88 -1.50
C ASN A 215 23.30 -3.52 -0.02
N ARG A 216 22.46 -2.60 0.49
CA ARG A 216 22.52 -2.12 1.87
C ARG A 216 21.14 -2.07 2.50
N LEU A 217 21.07 -2.43 3.78
CA LEU A 217 19.84 -2.25 4.55
C LEU A 217 19.63 -0.77 4.90
N PRO A 218 18.40 -0.26 4.75
CA PRO A 218 18.07 1.07 5.24
C PRO A 218 18.22 1.14 6.77
N PRO A 219 18.44 2.33 7.35
CA PRO A 219 18.47 2.48 8.80
C PRO A 219 17.12 2.08 9.39
N TYR A 220 17.15 1.22 10.41
CA TYR A 220 15.95 0.83 11.15
C TYR A 220 15.51 1.98 12.06
N LYS A 221 14.23 2.35 11.96
CA LYS A 221 13.57 3.33 12.84
C LYS A 221 12.35 2.68 13.46
N GLU A 222 12.27 2.71 14.78
CA GLU A 222 11.11 2.16 15.50
C GLU A 222 9.88 3.06 15.33
N ILE A 223 8.73 2.44 15.08
CA ILE A 223 7.44 3.11 14.85
C ILE A 223 6.31 2.41 15.65
N PRO A 224 6.31 2.57 16.98
CA PRO A 224 5.48 1.76 17.88
C PRO A 224 3.98 2.03 17.75
N LYS A 225 3.54 3.26 17.43
CA LYS A 225 2.10 3.54 17.24
C LYS A 225 1.58 2.84 15.99
N MET A 226 2.35 2.85 14.90
CA MET A 226 2.02 2.08 13.71
C MET A 226 1.97 0.58 14.00
N ALA A 227 2.96 0.03 14.72
CA ALA A 227 2.95 -1.39 15.11
C ALA A 227 1.68 -1.76 15.91
N ARG A 228 1.27 -0.90 16.85
CA ARG A 228 0.03 -1.09 17.61
C ARG A 228 -1.21 -1.06 16.72
N LEU A 229 -1.29 -0.11 15.78
CA LEU A 229 -2.42 -0.03 14.85
C LEU A 229 -2.56 -1.30 14.01
N PHE A 230 -1.45 -1.95 13.66
CA PHE A 230 -1.51 -3.23 12.96
C PHE A 230 -1.99 -4.37 13.83
N LEU A 231 -1.55 -4.47 15.09
CA LEU A 231 -2.08 -5.45 16.04
C LEU A 231 -3.59 -5.26 16.23
N ASP A 232 -4.04 -4.01 16.32
CA ASP A 232 -5.46 -3.69 16.37
C ASP A 232 -6.15 -4.17 15.09
N ALA A 233 -5.63 -3.83 13.89
CA ALA A 233 -6.18 -4.26 12.60
C ALA A 233 -6.34 -5.79 12.48
N GLU A 234 -5.40 -6.57 13.01
CA GLU A 234 -5.50 -8.03 13.04
C GLU A 234 -6.56 -8.55 14.01
N SER A 235 -6.66 -7.95 15.20
CA SER A 235 -7.73 -8.30 16.14
C SER A 235 -9.12 -8.10 15.50
N TRP A 236 -9.26 -7.09 14.63
CA TRP A 236 -10.48 -6.85 13.87
C TRP A 236 -10.76 -7.92 12.82
N GLY A 237 -9.76 -8.36 12.05
CA GLY A 237 -9.93 -9.45 11.09
C GLY A 237 -10.49 -10.72 11.76
N ARG A 238 -10.02 -11.03 12.97
CA ARG A 238 -10.54 -12.15 13.79
C ARG A 238 -11.98 -11.93 14.26
N ILE A 239 -12.32 -10.70 14.65
CA ILE A 239 -13.69 -10.34 15.06
C ILE A 239 -14.66 -10.47 13.89
N VAL A 240 -14.28 -9.96 12.71
CA VAL A 240 -15.05 -9.99 11.46
C VAL A 240 -15.05 -11.40 10.83
N ARG A 241 -14.22 -12.32 11.33
CA ARG A 241 -14.00 -13.68 10.78
C ARG A 241 -13.61 -13.66 9.30
N CYS A 242 -12.87 -12.63 8.90
CA CYS A 242 -12.40 -12.44 7.54
C CYS A 242 -10.95 -11.97 7.63
N GLU A 243 -10.03 -12.93 7.48
CA GLU A 243 -8.58 -12.69 7.55
C GLU A 243 -7.91 -12.82 6.18
N TYR A 244 -8.56 -13.55 5.27
CA TYR A 244 -8.06 -13.85 3.93
C TYR A 244 -9.05 -13.45 2.82
N VAL A 245 -8.51 -13.27 1.62
CA VAL A 245 -9.32 -13.05 0.41
C VAL A 245 -10.25 -14.24 0.14
N SER A 246 -9.84 -15.47 0.46
CA SER A 246 -10.71 -16.65 0.36
C SER A 246 -11.94 -16.55 1.27
N ASP A 247 -11.77 -16.08 2.51
CA ASP A 247 -12.87 -15.84 3.44
C ASP A 247 -13.85 -14.82 2.83
N LEU A 248 -13.34 -13.67 2.37
CA LEU A 248 -14.15 -12.63 1.72
C LEU A 248 -14.91 -13.17 0.51
N ASN A 249 -14.25 -13.94 -0.35
CA ASN A 249 -14.87 -14.54 -1.53
C ASN A 249 -15.98 -15.52 -1.15
N GLN A 250 -15.82 -16.29 -0.07
CA GLN A 250 -16.87 -17.17 0.45
C GLN A 250 -18.11 -16.38 0.89
N TYR A 251 -17.93 -15.26 1.59
CA TYR A 251 -19.02 -14.34 1.94
C TYR A 251 -19.72 -13.74 0.71
N ILE A 252 -18.99 -13.50 -0.38
CA ILE A 252 -19.60 -13.05 -1.65
C ILE A 252 -20.36 -14.19 -2.32
N ASP A 253 -19.80 -15.39 -2.38
CA ASP A 253 -20.38 -16.57 -3.04
C ASP A 253 -21.70 -17.02 -2.39
N ASN A 254 -21.75 -17.01 -1.06
CA ASN A 254 -22.93 -17.45 -0.31
C ASN A 254 -23.98 -16.33 -0.11
N GLY A 255 -23.72 -15.11 -0.60
CA GLY A 255 -24.63 -13.97 -0.49
C GLY A 255 -24.67 -13.28 0.88
N SER A 256 -23.74 -13.59 1.79
CA SER A 256 -23.66 -12.99 3.15
C SER A 256 -22.65 -11.84 3.28
N ILE A 257 -22.19 -11.28 2.16
CA ILE A 257 -21.23 -10.16 2.14
C ILE A 257 -21.69 -8.93 2.93
N GLN A 258 -23.00 -8.73 3.09
CA GLN A 258 -23.54 -7.62 3.85
C GLN A 258 -23.09 -7.64 5.32
N ASP A 259 -22.90 -8.83 5.92
CA ASP A 259 -22.41 -8.97 7.30
C ASP A 259 -21.02 -8.33 7.45
N ILE A 260 -20.13 -8.56 6.47
CA ILE A 260 -18.77 -8.00 6.45
C ILE A 260 -18.81 -6.48 6.25
N VAL A 261 -19.68 -6.01 5.36
CA VAL A 261 -19.85 -4.59 5.08
C VAL A 261 -20.35 -3.84 6.32
N ASP A 262 -21.44 -4.34 6.93
CA ASP A 262 -22.06 -3.73 8.10
C ASP A 262 -21.10 -3.71 9.29
N MET A 263 -20.40 -4.82 9.55
CA MET A 263 -19.41 -4.88 10.62
C MET A 263 -18.25 -3.90 10.40
N ALA A 264 -17.70 -3.85 9.18
CA ALA A 264 -16.58 -2.97 8.87
C ALA A 264 -16.98 -1.48 8.98
N GLU A 265 -18.17 -1.10 8.52
CA GLU A 265 -18.66 0.27 8.56
C GLU A 265 -19.08 0.69 9.97
N ALA A 266 -19.76 -0.19 10.71
CA ALA A 266 -20.08 0.07 12.12
C ALA A 266 -18.82 0.25 12.96
N LEU A 267 -17.76 -0.50 12.67
CA LEU A 267 -16.47 -0.34 13.33
C LEU A 267 -15.81 0.99 13.02
N GLN A 268 -15.80 1.41 11.75
CA GLN A 268 -15.30 2.74 11.36
C GLN A 268 -16.05 3.84 12.12
N GLU A 269 -17.38 3.73 12.21
CA GLU A 269 -18.22 4.69 12.92
C GLU A 269 -17.92 4.70 14.43
N LYS A 270 -17.77 3.52 15.05
CA LYS A 270 -17.39 3.41 16.46
C LYS A 270 -16.06 4.12 16.74
N LYS A 271 -15.05 3.91 15.91
CA LYS A 271 -13.74 4.55 16.07
C LYS A 271 -13.80 6.07 15.86
N LEU A 272 -14.64 6.55 14.94
CA LEU A 272 -14.86 8.00 14.76
C LEU A 272 -15.52 8.63 15.99
N ALA A 273 -16.50 7.95 16.59
CA ALA A 273 -17.10 8.38 17.85
C ALA A 273 -16.07 8.39 19.00
N GLU A 274 -15.23 7.35 19.11
CA GLU A 274 -14.13 7.30 20.09
C GLU A 274 -13.14 8.46 19.91
N ILE A 275 -12.87 8.88 18.68
CA ILE A 275 -12.05 10.08 18.39
C ILE A 275 -12.76 11.36 18.85
N ALA A 276 -14.05 11.50 18.56
CA ALA A 276 -14.81 12.68 18.99
C ALA A 276 -14.86 12.79 20.53
N ASP A 277 -15.09 11.66 21.21
CA ASP A 277 -15.03 11.56 22.67
C ASP A 277 -13.63 11.89 23.20
N TYR A 278 -12.58 11.41 22.53
CA TYR A 278 -11.20 11.78 22.90
C TYR A 278 -10.98 13.29 22.81
N VAL A 279 -11.42 13.94 21.73
CA VAL A 279 -11.24 15.38 21.51
C VAL A 279 -12.00 16.22 22.55
N VAL A 280 -13.27 15.94 22.80
CA VAL A 280 -14.12 16.74 23.71
C VAL A 280 -13.67 16.63 25.17
N ASN A 281 -13.05 15.52 25.55
CA ASN A 281 -12.59 15.25 26.91
C ASN A 281 -11.20 15.84 27.24
N GLN A 282 -10.47 16.37 26.26
CA GLN A 282 -9.16 16.98 26.51
C GLN A 282 -9.27 18.26 27.34
N ARG A 283 -8.26 18.50 28.19
CA ARG A 283 -8.09 19.73 28.97
C ARG A 283 -6.63 20.21 28.87
N PRO A 284 -6.36 21.48 28.51
CA PRO A 284 -7.32 22.52 28.11
C PRO A 284 -8.07 22.15 26.83
N LYS A 285 -9.15 22.88 26.51
CA LYS A 285 -10.00 22.58 25.35
C LYS A 285 -9.16 22.65 24.06
N ILE A 286 -9.39 21.68 23.17
CA ILE A 286 -8.72 21.63 21.87
C ILE A 286 -9.28 22.73 20.98
N LYS A 287 -8.39 23.53 20.42
CA LYS A 287 -8.75 24.58 19.46
C LYS A 287 -8.62 24.11 18.03
N VAL A 288 -7.68 23.19 17.75
CA VAL A 288 -7.43 22.72 16.39
C VAL A 288 -7.23 21.21 16.35
N VAL A 289 -7.97 20.54 15.47
CA VAL A 289 -7.79 19.14 15.12
C VAL A 289 -7.15 19.09 13.74
N LEU A 290 -5.96 18.51 13.65
CA LEU A 290 -5.13 18.43 12.44
C LEU A 290 -5.21 17.02 11.85
N ILE A 291 -5.61 16.89 10.60
CA ILE A 291 -5.74 15.61 9.90
C ILE A 291 -4.78 15.57 8.72
N SER A 292 -3.82 14.64 8.73
CA SER A 292 -3.03 14.31 7.55
C SER A 292 -3.14 12.83 7.22
N GLY A 293 -2.92 12.52 5.95
CA GLY A 293 -2.89 11.18 5.42
C GLY A 293 -2.36 11.22 4.01
N PRO A 294 -1.74 10.13 3.54
CA PRO A 294 -1.18 10.08 2.21
C PRO A 294 -2.28 10.15 1.13
N SER A 295 -1.87 10.28 -0.13
CA SER A 295 -2.83 10.38 -1.23
C SER A 295 -3.75 9.16 -1.27
N SER A 296 -5.04 9.39 -1.49
CA SER A 296 -6.07 8.33 -1.47
C SER A 296 -6.27 7.63 -0.11
N ALA A 297 -5.95 8.32 0.98
CA ALA A 297 -6.27 7.87 2.34
C ALA A 297 -7.71 8.15 2.78
N GLY A 298 -8.50 8.94 2.04
CA GLY A 298 -9.90 9.26 2.42
C GLY A 298 -10.04 10.49 3.33
N LYS A 299 -9.12 11.46 3.25
CA LYS A 299 -9.06 12.63 4.15
C LYS A 299 -10.35 13.44 4.16
N THR A 300 -10.85 13.79 2.98
CA THR A 300 -12.03 14.65 2.83
C THR A 300 -13.27 13.99 3.42
N THR A 301 -13.48 12.70 3.15
CA THR A 301 -14.63 11.97 3.68
C THR A 301 -14.49 11.66 5.16
N PHE A 302 -13.28 11.34 5.64
CA PHE A 302 -12.98 11.21 7.06
C PHE A 302 -13.28 12.50 7.82
N CYS A 303 -12.83 13.65 7.31
CA CYS A 303 -13.06 14.98 7.88
C CYS A 303 -14.56 15.28 8.01
N LYS A 304 -15.34 14.98 6.96
CA LYS A 304 -16.81 15.10 6.98
C LYS A 304 -17.46 14.18 8.03
N ARG A 305 -17.06 12.90 8.10
CA ARG A 305 -17.62 11.95 9.07
C ARG A 305 -17.25 12.33 10.52
N LEU A 306 -16.00 12.70 10.76
CA LEU A 306 -15.55 13.15 12.08
C LEU A 306 -16.28 14.43 12.51
N THR A 307 -16.54 15.35 11.58
CA THR A 307 -17.34 16.56 11.86
C THR A 307 -18.73 16.21 12.37
N THR A 308 -19.39 15.20 11.78
CA THR A 308 -20.67 14.71 12.28
C THR A 308 -20.54 14.18 13.71
N GLN A 309 -19.53 13.36 14.00
CA GLN A 309 -19.32 12.81 15.34
C GLN A 309 -18.97 13.88 16.39
N LEU A 310 -18.16 14.88 16.02
CA LEU A 310 -17.88 16.04 16.88
C LEU A 310 -19.16 16.83 17.20
N ARG A 311 -20.09 16.97 16.23
CA ARG A 311 -21.40 17.60 16.44
C ARG A 311 -22.30 16.80 17.38
N VAL A 312 -22.24 15.47 17.33
CA VAL A 312 -22.99 14.59 18.24
C VAL A 312 -22.57 14.83 19.70
N VAL A 313 -21.27 15.04 19.95
CA VAL A 313 -20.75 15.35 21.30
C VAL A 313 -20.81 16.85 21.67
N GLY A 314 -21.52 17.66 20.88
CA GLY A 314 -21.79 19.07 21.16
C GLY A 314 -20.77 20.07 20.62
N LEU A 315 -19.71 19.63 19.93
CA LEU A 315 -18.73 20.52 19.29
C LEU A 315 -19.23 20.95 17.91
N ARG A 316 -18.96 22.20 17.51
CA ARG A 316 -19.32 22.72 16.18
C ARG A 316 -18.06 23.09 15.40
N PRO A 317 -17.34 22.11 14.83
CA PRO A 317 -16.09 22.41 14.17
C PRO A 317 -16.30 23.18 12.86
N VAL A 318 -15.39 24.11 12.58
CA VAL A 318 -15.26 24.77 11.28
C VAL A 318 -14.14 24.09 10.49
N GLN A 319 -14.46 23.63 9.28
CA GLN A 319 -13.53 22.91 8.42
C GLN A 319 -12.66 23.87 7.61
N ILE A 320 -11.37 23.56 7.51
CA ILE A 320 -10.41 24.27 6.69
C ILE A 320 -9.57 23.23 5.93
N SER A 321 -9.52 23.32 4.60
CA SER A 321 -8.58 22.53 3.79
C SER A 321 -7.29 23.32 3.61
N LEU A 322 -6.14 22.67 3.79
CA LEU A 322 -4.85 23.31 3.51
C LEU A 322 -4.60 23.52 2.03
N ASP A 323 -5.28 22.74 1.19
CA ASP A 323 -5.21 22.88 -0.26
C ASP A 323 -5.75 24.25 -0.70
N ASP A 324 -6.64 24.88 0.09
CA ASP A 324 -7.15 26.23 -0.18
C ASP A 324 -6.10 27.34 0.01
N TYR A 325 -4.97 27.03 0.62
CA TYR A 325 -3.90 27.98 0.93
C TYR A 325 -2.69 27.82 0.01
N PHE A 326 -2.80 27.06 -1.08
CA PHE A 326 -1.75 27.06 -2.10
C PHE A 326 -1.51 28.47 -2.67
N TYR A 327 -0.25 28.78 -2.98
CA TYR A 327 0.08 29.88 -3.88
C TYR A 327 -0.51 29.63 -5.28
N ASN A 328 -0.59 30.66 -6.12
CA ASN A 328 -0.99 30.44 -7.51
C ASN A 328 -0.02 29.47 -8.19
N ARG A 329 -0.50 28.78 -9.23
CA ARG A 329 0.29 27.77 -9.92
C ARG A 329 1.63 28.32 -10.41
N GLU A 330 1.65 29.55 -10.91
CA GLU A 330 2.85 30.28 -11.35
C GLU A 330 3.85 30.62 -10.23
N ASP A 331 3.34 30.76 -9.00
CA ASP A 331 4.09 31.15 -7.80
C ASP A 331 4.57 29.94 -6.99
N THR A 332 4.17 28.72 -7.39
CA THR A 332 4.54 27.48 -6.72
C THR A 332 6.05 27.23 -6.83
N PRO A 333 6.73 26.77 -5.76
CA PRO A 333 8.14 26.39 -5.82
C PRO A 333 8.44 25.39 -6.94
N LYS A 334 9.64 25.44 -7.49
CA LYS A 334 10.08 24.51 -8.53
C LYS A 334 11.08 23.49 -7.99
N ASN A 335 10.98 22.28 -8.50
CA ASN A 335 11.98 21.22 -8.38
C ASN A 335 13.29 21.62 -9.09
N PRO A 336 14.41 20.92 -8.81
CA PRO A 336 15.68 21.17 -9.49
C PRO A 336 15.63 21.02 -11.01
N ASP A 337 14.70 20.23 -11.54
CA ASP A 337 14.47 20.03 -12.98
C ASP A 337 13.59 21.13 -13.63
N GLY A 338 13.12 22.10 -12.84
CA GLY A 338 12.26 23.20 -13.28
C GLY A 338 10.76 22.89 -13.29
N SER A 339 10.34 21.66 -12.99
CA SER A 339 8.92 21.31 -12.78
C SER A 339 8.40 21.91 -11.46
N TYR A 340 7.09 22.06 -11.30
CA TYR A 340 6.51 22.58 -10.06
C TYR A 340 6.48 21.52 -8.96
N ASP A 341 6.87 21.91 -7.74
CA ASP A 341 6.86 21.09 -6.53
C ASP A 341 5.57 21.36 -5.72
N PHE A 342 4.46 20.80 -6.20
CA PHE A 342 3.15 20.94 -5.55
C PHE A 342 3.05 20.20 -4.21
N GLU A 343 3.95 19.26 -3.94
CA GLU A 343 3.93 18.45 -2.72
C GLU A 343 4.73 19.12 -1.57
N SER A 344 5.53 20.15 -1.85
CA SER A 344 6.31 20.87 -0.83
C SER A 344 5.44 21.73 0.08
N VAL A 345 5.79 21.77 1.37
CA VAL A 345 5.12 22.65 2.35
C VAL A 345 5.22 24.13 1.95
N ARG A 346 6.24 24.49 1.18
CA ARG A 346 6.45 25.85 0.65
C ARG A 346 5.48 26.23 -0.46
N ALA A 347 4.71 25.27 -1.01
CA ALA A 347 3.62 25.58 -1.92
C ALA A 347 2.42 26.19 -1.18
N ILE A 348 2.35 26.01 0.15
CA ILE A 348 1.30 26.57 1.01
C ILE A 348 1.75 27.94 1.53
N ASP A 349 0.85 28.91 1.48
CA ASP A 349 1.00 30.21 2.12
C ASP A 349 0.80 30.09 3.64
N ILE A 350 1.81 29.54 4.31
CA ILE A 350 1.82 29.32 5.76
C ILE A 350 1.58 30.64 6.55
N PRO A 351 2.15 31.80 6.17
CA PRO A 351 1.84 33.07 6.82
C PRO A 351 0.35 33.42 6.75
N LEU A 352 -0.27 33.35 5.57
CA LEU A 352 -1.71 33.61 5.42
C LEU A 352 -2.55 32.63 6.24
N PHE A 353 -2.20 31.34 6.20
CA PHE A 353 -2.89 30.33 6.99
C PHE A 353 -2.85 30.65 8.49
N ASN A 354 -1.67 30.92 9.07
CA ASN A 354 -1.56 31.23 10.49
C ASN A 354 -2.26 32.54 10.85
N GLN A 355 -2.21 33.56 9.97
CA GLN A 355 -2.96 34.80 10.16
C GLN A 355 -4.47 34.53 10.26
N GLN A 356 -5.05 33.78 9.33
CA GLN A 356 -6.49 33.51 9.32
C GLN A 356 -6.91 32.65 10.52
N ILE A 357 -6.09 31.67 10.92
CA ILE A 357 -6.35 30.85 12.12
C ILE A 357 -6.32 31.71 13.39
N ASP A 358 -5.34 32.62 13.53
CA ASP A 358 -5.24 33.53 14.68
C ASP A 358 -6.42 34.51 14.73
N GLU A 359 -6.79 35.11 13.60
CA GLU A 359 -7.94 36.00 13.51
C GLU A 359 -9.26 35.28 13.87
N LEU A 360 -9.44 34.05 13.41
CA LEU A 360 -10.59 33.21 13.77
C LEU A 360 -10.61 32.89 15.26
N GLN A 361 -9.47 32.53 15.86
CA GLN A 361 -9.38 32.26 17.31
C GLN A 361 -9.62 33.49 18.18
N GLN A 362 -9.38 34.69 17.65
CA GLN A 362 -9.75 35.96 18.28
C GLN A 362 -11.23 36.33 18.06
N GLY A 363 -12.00 35.49 17.36
CA GLY A 363 -13.42 35.70 17.09
C GLY A 363 -13.71 36.77 16.03
N LYS A 364 -12.72 37.09 15.17
CA LYS A 364 -12.89 38.03 14.05
C LYS A 364 -13.61 37.37 12.87
N GLU A 365 -14.20 38.19 12.02
CA GLU A 365 -14.73 37.77 10.72
C GLU A 365 -13.58 37.65 9.72
N VAL A 366 -13.43 36.48 9.09
CA VAL A 366 -12.35 36.16 8.17
C VAL A 366 -12.91 35.64 6.86
N TYR A 367 -12.51 36.25 5.75
CA TYR A 367 -12.79 35.74 4.42
C TYR A 367 -11.78 34.65 4.08
N LEU A 368 -12.18 33.39 4.19
CA LEU A 368 -11.28 32.26 4.01
C LEU A 368 -10.71 32.21 2.59
N SER A 369 -9.44 31.83 2.49
CA SER A 369 -8.81 31.48 1.22
C SER A 369 -9.51 30.26 0.60
N ARG A 370 -9.55 30.22 -0.74
CA ARG A 370 -9.99 29.09 -1.56
C ARG A 370 -9.05 28.94 -2.75
N PHE A 371 -8.86 27.71 -3.21
CA PHE A 371 -8.03 27.42 -4.37
C PHE A 371 -8.82 26.72 -5.48
N ASP A 372 -8.79 27.29 -6.68
CA ASP A 372 -9.38 26.66 -7.86
C ASP A 372 -8.32 25.83 -8.59
N PHE A 373 -8.45 24.51 -8.53
CA PHE A 373 -7.52 23.58 -9.18
C PHE A 373 -7.57 23.61 -10.71
N VAL A 374 -8.67 24.08 -11.32
CA VAL A 374 -8.80 24.20 -12.77
C VAL A 374 -7.98 25.40 -13.25
N THR A 375 -8.26 26.58 -12.71
CA THR A 375 -7.56 27.81 -13.07
C THR A 375 -6.16 27.91 -12.46
N GLY A 376 -5.90 27.18 -11.37
CA GLY A 376 -4.66 27.22 -10.61
C GLY A 376 -4.48 28.50 -9.80
N LYS A 377 -5.59 29.17 -9.44
CA LYS A 377 -5.57 30.49 -8.79
C LYS A 377 -6.26 30.47 -7.44
N ARG A 378 -5.69 31.26 -6.53
CA ARG A 378 -6.29 31.55 -5.23
C ARG A 378 -7.34 32.65 -5.34
N TYR A 379 -8.42 32.49 -4.60
CA TYR A 379 -9.43 33.52 -4.38
C TYR A 379 -9.90 33.49 -2.92
N PHE A 380 -10.71 34.47 -2.51
CA PHE A 380 -11.28 34.52 -1.17
C PHE A 380 -12.79 34.36 -1.24
N GLU A 381 -13.37 33.73 -0.23
CA GLU A 381 -14.82 33.63 -0.11
C GLU A 381 -15.46 35.02 -0.05
N LYS A 382 -16.73 35.10 -0.48
CA LYS A 382 -17.51 36.34 -0.43
C LYS A 382 -18.20 36.56 0.92
N THR A 383 -18.34 35.50 1.71
CA THR A 383 -18.98 35.51 3.01
C THR A 383 -17.92 35.24 4.07
N PRO A 384 -17.80 36.07 5.11
CA PRO A 384 -16.82 35.83 6.15
C PRO A 384 -17.26 34.67 7.05
N VAL A 385 -16.28 33.98 7.61
CA VAL A 385 -16.44 32.97 8.65
C VAL A 385 -16.01 33.58 9.98
N ARG A 386 -16.75 33.26 11.04
CA ARG A 386 -16.44 33.67 12.42
C ARG A 386 -16.64 32.46 13.33
N LEU A 387 -15.69 32.21 14.22
CA LEU A 387 -15.85 31.17 15.24
C LEU A 387 -16.81 31.61 16.34
N GLU A 388 -17.75 30.74 16.69
CA GLU A 388 -18.49 30.84 17.95
C GLU A 388 -17.57 30.41 19.11
N GLU A 389 -17.98 30.73 20.35
CA GLU A 389 -17.26 30.31 21.54
C GLU A 389 -17.11 28.78 21.57
N GLU A 390 -15.91 28.30 21.89
CA GLU A 390 -15.57 26.87 22.00
C GLU A 390 -15.67 26.06 20.68
N GLN A 391 -15.77 26.70 19.52
CA GLN A 391 -15.70 26.01 18.24
C GLN A 391 -14.26 25.64 17.87
N PRO A 392 -13.94 24.34 17.71
CA PRO A 392 -12.63 23.94 17.23
C PRO A 392 -12.53 24.10 15.70
N LEU A 393 -11.32 24.29 15.21
CA LEU A 393 -11.00 24.21 13.79
C LEU A 393 -10.64 22.77 13.43
N LEU A 394 -11.15 22.28 12.31
CA LEU A 394 -10.79 20.99 11.74
C LEU A 394 -10.00 21.23 10.46
N VAL A 395 -8.69 21.02 10.52
CA VAL A 395 -7.77 21.34 9.42
C VAL A 395 -7.30 20.03 8.78
N GLU A 396 -7.54 19.86 7.49
CA GLU A 396 -7.07 18.68 6.74
C GLU A 396 -6.09 19.06 5.63
N GLY A 397 -5.10 18.22 5.39
CA GLY A 397 -4.23 18.33 4.24
C GLY A 397 -2.92 17.58 4.40
N LEU A 398 -2.12 17.55 3.33
CA LEU A 398 -0.87 16.77 3.29
C LEU A 398 0.07 17.11 4.45
N HIS A 399 0.23 18.39 4.74
CA HIS A 399 1.19 18.91 5.71
C HIS A 399 0.59 19.18 7.10
N ALA A 400 -0.66 18.78 7.36
CA ALA A 400 -1.37 19.18 8.59
C ALA A 400 -0.66 18.78 9.89
N LEU A 401 0.11 17.70 9.87
CA LEU A 401 0.85 17.22 11.07
C LEU A 401 2.23 17.87 11.24
N ASN A 402 2.71 18.61 10.26
CA ASN A 402 3.99 19.29 10.31
C ASN A 402 3.88 20.51 11.26
N ASP A 403 4.70 20.54 12.32
CA ASP A 403 4.64 21.63 13.30
C ASP A 403 5.03 22.99 12.72
N THR A 404 5.78 23.04 11.61
CA THR A 404 6.09 24.30 10.93
C THR A 404 4.84 24.98 10.36
N LEU A 405 3.76 24.23 10.12
CA LEU A 405 2.49 24.77 9.63
C LEU A 405 1.71 25.50 10.72
N THR A 406 1.78 25.05 11.97
CA THR A 406 0.96 25.56 13.09
C THR A 406 1.83 26.07 14.24
N TYR A 407 2.89 26.80 13.91
CA TYR A 407 3.91 27.25 14.86
C TYR A 407 3.37 28.22 15.92
N MET A 408 2.30 28.96 15.61
CA MET A 408 1.66 29.89 16.56
C MET A 408 0.80 29.18 17.61
N LEU A 409 0.45 27.91 17.39
CA LEU A 409 -0.45 27.15 18.26
C LEU A 409 0.34 26.29 19.27
N PRO A 410 0.02 26.32 20.57
CA PRO A 410 0.60 25.40 21.54
C PRO A 410 0.20 23.94 21.25
N ARG A 411 1.12 22.97 21.44
CA ARG A 411 0.85 21.53 21.18
C ARG A 411 -0.32 20.96 21.97
N TYR A 412 -0.54 21.44 23.20
CA TYR A 412 -1.62 20.98 24.08
C TYR A 412 -3.02 21.47 23.66
N GLU A 413 -3.11 22.45 22.75
CA GLU A 413 -4.40 22.89 22.16
C GLU A 413 -4.68 22.19 20.82
N LYS A 414 -3.82 21.23 20.43
CA LYS A 414 -3.89 20.50 19.17
C LYS A 414 -4.18 19.03 19.42
N VAL A 415 -5.03 18.45 18.55
CA VAL A 415 -5.09 17.00 18.36
C VAL A 415 -4.63 16.68 16.95
N LYS A 416 -3.66 15.78 16.82
CA LYS A 416 -3.09 15.33 15.56
C LYS A 416 -3.61 13.94 15.20
N ILE A 417 -4.24 13.82 14.04
CA ILE A 417 -4.79 12.57 13.51
C ILE A 417 -4.07 12.23 12.21
N SER A 418 -3.47 11.04 12.15
CA SER A 418 -2.91 10.48 10.93
C SER A 418 -3.83 9.42 10.32
N LEU A 419 -4.05 9.46 9.02
CA LEU A 419 -4.79 8.44 8.30
C LEU A 419 -3.84 7.42 7.65
N GLY A 420 -4.11 6.14 7.86
CA GLY A 420 -3.44 5.01 7.21
C GLY A 420 -4.39 4.23 6.30
N VAL A 421 -3.82 3.48 5.35
CA VAL A 421 -4.55 2.55 4.47
C VAL A 421 -3.95 1.16 4.65
N LEU A 422 -4.27 0.53 5.79
CA LEU A 422 -3.70 -0.73 6.24
C LEU A 422 -4.74 -1.83 6.02
N THR A 423 -4.67 -2.50 4.86
CA THR A 423 -5.63 -3.55 4.53
C THR A 423 -5.57 -4.69 5.56
N GLN A 424 -6.73 -5.09 6.06
CA GLN A 424 -6.88 -6.01 7.20
C GLN A 424 -6.81 -7.49 6.78
N ILE A 425 -7.11 -7.79 5.52
CA ILE A 425 -7.06 -9.14 4.95
C ILE A 425 -5.77 -9.38 4.17
N ARG A 426 -5.43 -10.66 3.95
CA ARG A 426 -4.26 -11.11 3.20
C ARG A 426 -4.67 -12.04 2.05
N ILE A 427 -3.83 -12.19 1.03
CA ILE A 427 -4.11 -13.13 -0.06
C ILE A 427 -3.88 -14.56 0.44
N ASN A 428 -2.73 -14.80 1.06
CA ASN A 428 -2.41 -16.01 1.83
C ASN A 428 -1.35 -15.66 2.90
N ASP A 429 -0.78 -16.67 3.55
CA ASP A 429 0.20 -16.48 4.65
C ASP A 429 1.47 -15.71 4.23
N HIS A 430 1.84 -15.74 2.95
CA HIS A 430 3.09 -15.16 2.44
C HIS A 430 2.89 -14.01 1.45
N ASN A 431 1.65 -13.78 1.01
CA ASN A 431 1.26 -12.69 0.12
C ASN A 431 0.35 -11.70 0.86
N ARG A 432 0.98 -10.69 1.46
CA ARG A 432 0.26 -9.54 2.03
C ARG A 432 -0.29 -8.61 0.95
N ILE A 433 -1.31 -7.85 1.30
CA ILE A 433 -1.78 -6.74 0.48
C ILE A 433 -0.92 -5.50 0.80
N SER A 434 -0.39 -4.85 -0.24
CA SER A 434 0.42 -3.66 -0.04
C SER A 434 -0.42 -2.40 0.06
N THR A 435 -0.14 -1.56 1.06
CA THR A 435 -0.74 -0.22 1.18
C THR A 435 -0.54 0.60 -0.10
N SER A 436 0.60 0.48 -0.77
CA SER A 436 0.85 1.16 -2.04
C SER A 436 -0.10 0.69 -3.14
N ASP A 437 -0.38 -0.61 -3.21
CA ASP A 437 -1.25 -1.21 -4.25
C ASP A 437 -2.70 -0.80 -4.04
N THR A 438 -3.20 -0.88 -2.80
CA THR A 438 -4.56 -0.41 -2.48
C THR A 438 -4.71 1.08 -2.81
N ARG A 439 -3.68 1.89 -2.52
CA ARG A 439 -3.75 3.35 -2.72
C ARG A 439 -3.63 3.77 -4.19
N ILE A 440 -2.78 3.13 -5.00
CA ILE A 440 -2.73 3.44 -6.43
C ILE A 440 -4.04 3.04 -7.11
N ILE A 441 -4.66 1.92 -6.70
CA ILE A 441 -5.97 1.50 -7.20
C ILE A 441 -7.06 2.50 -6.80
N ARG A 442 -7.14 2.88 -5.51
CA ARG A 442 -8.05 3.94 -5.05
C ARG A 442 -7.87 5.24 -5.84
N ARG A 443 -6.60 5.63 -6.08
CA ARG A 443 -6.25 6.84 -6.82
C ARG A 443 -6.71 6.77 -8.27
N MET A 444 -6.40 5.68 -8.97
CA MET A 444 -6.76 5.48 -10.37
C MET A 444 -8.27 5.54 -10.57
N VAL A 445 -9.03 4.85 -9.71
CA VAL A 445 -10.50 4.87 -9.79
C VAL A 445 -11.04 6.28 -9.55
N ARG A 446 -10.58 6.96 -8.49
CA ARG A 446 -11.01 8.35 -8.19
C ARG A 446 -10.65 9.34 -9.29
N ASP A 447 -9.41 9.28 -9.78
CA ASP A 447 -8.89 10.25 -10.76
C ASP A 447 -9.64 10.09 -12.09
N GLN A 448 -9.99 8.87 -12.49
CA GLN A 448 -10.89 8.63 -13.62
C GLN A 448 -12.31 9.17 -13.37
N GLN A 449 -12.89 8.91 -12.19
CA GLN A 449 -14.29 9.26 -11.91
C GLN A 449 -14.52 10.76 -11.74
N PHE A 450 -13.57 11.49 -11.17
CA PHE A 450 -13.79 12.87 -10.71
C PHE A 450 -12.83 13.90 -11.28
N ARG A 451 -11.78 13.48 -12.00
CA ARG A 451 -10.72 14.39 -12.47
C ARG A 451 -10.39 14.25 -13.95
N ASP A 452 -11.12 13.42 -14.68
CA ASP A 452 -10.91 13.15 -16.11
C ASP A 452 -9.44 12.83 -16.44
N ARG A 453 -8.81 12.02 -15.57
CA ARG A 453 -7.42 11.56 -15.72
C ARG A 453 -7.41 10.05 -15.88
N ASP A 454 -6.74 9.59 -16.92
CA ASP A 454 -6.61 8.16 -17.21
C ASP A 454 -5.61 7.46 -16.28
N ALA A 455 -5.52 6.14 -16.44
CA ALA A 455 -4.62 5.30 -15.66
C ALA A 455 -3.13 5.67 -15.87
N THR A 456 -2.75 6.01 -17.10
CA THR A 456 -1.37 6.35 -17.47
C THR A 456 -0.93 7.62 -16.74
N ALA A 457 -1.72 8.69 -16.81
CA ALA A 457 -1.45 9.95 -16.13
C ALA A 457 -1.38 9.78 -14.60
N THR A 458 -2.14 8.85 -14.04
CA THR A 458 -2.05 8.50 -12.61
C THR A 458 -0.73 7.83 -12.27
N MET A 459 -0.27 6.89 -13.12
CA MET A 459 0.97 6.16 -12.92
C MET A 459 2.22 7.04 -13.13
N ASP A 460 2.18 7.98 -14.09
CA ASP A 460 3.26 8.92 -14.37
C ASP A 460 3.72 9.69 -13.13
N VAL A 461 2.76 10.17 -12.33
CA VAL A 461 3.04 10.99 -11.14
C VAL A 461 3.15 10.17 -9.85
N TRP A 462 2.91 8.86 -9.89
CA TRP A 462 2.79 8.05 -8.69
C TRP A 462 4.10 7.99 -7.89
N ALA A 463 5.24 7.89 -8.58
CA ALA A 463 6.55 7.88 -7.92
C ALA A 463 6.83 9.19 -7.16
N ASP A 464 6.44 10.33 -7.72
CA ASP A 464 6.61 11.64 -7.10
C ASP A 464 5.70 11.83 -5.90
N VAL A 465 4.45 11.40 -6.01
CA VAL A 465 3.49 11.38 -4.89
C VAL A 465 4.04 10.56 -3.73
N ARG A 466 4.56 9.36 -4.01
CA ARG A 466 5.17 8.48 -2.99
C ARG A 466 6.39 9.12 -2.33
N ARG A 467 7.22 9.80 -3.12
CA ARG A 467 8.40 10.53 -2.62
C ARG A 467 7.99 11.70 -1.72
N GLY A 468 6.99 12.48 -2.14
CA GLY A 468 6.42 13.56 -1.34
C GLY A 468 5.89 13.06 0.01
N GLU A 469 5.21 11.92 0.02
CA GLU A 469 4.69 11.29 1.24
C GLU A 469 5.80 10.82 2.19
N GLU A 470 6.88 10.26 1.65
CA GLU A 470 8.07 9.84 2.42
C GLU A 470 8.77 11.02 3.10
N MET A 471 8.74 12.21 2.50
CA MET A 471 9.35 13.41 3.06
C MET A 471 8.41 14.18 4.00
N ASN A 472 7.11 14.20 3.69
CA ASN A 472 6.19 15.17 4.27
C ASN A 472 5.12 14.58 5.19
N ILE A 473 4.90 13.26 5.17
CA ILE A 473 3.84 12.62 5.98
C ILE A 473 4.44 11.60 6.94
N TYR A 474 5.16 10.60 6.40
CA TYR A 474 5.69 9.49 7.20
C TYR A 474 6.60 9.93 8.35
N PRO A 475 7.40 11.02 8.25
CA PRO A 475 8.17 11.51 9.39
C PRO A 475 7.34 11.97 10.58
N TYR A 476 6.09 12.42 10.35
CA TYR A 476 5.21 13.00 11.36
C TYR A 476 4.12 12.05 11.85
N GLN A 477 3.97 10.85 11.26
CA GLN A 477 2.91 9.91 11.64
C GLN A 477 2.99 9.46 13.11
N GLU A 478 4.19 9.19 13.62
CA GLU A 478 4.37 8.78 15.02
C GLU A 478 4.15 9.93 16.02
N ASP A 479 4.16 11.18 15.58
CA ASP A 479 3.80 12.33 16.43
C ASP A 479 2.28 12.52 16.56
N ALA A 480 1.49 11.84 15.71
CA ALA A 480 0.03 11.90 15.79
C ALA A 480 -0.48 11.33 17.12
N ASP A 481 -1.48 11.97 17.71
CA ASP A 481 -2.18 11.48 18.89
C ASP A 481 -2.97 10.20 18.56
N ILE A 482 -3.50 10.16 17.33
CA ILE A 482 -4.35 9.07 16.85
C ILE A 482 -3.92 8.69 15.43
N ILE A 483 -3.83 7.39 15.16
CA ILE A 483 -3.69 6.87 13.80
C ILE A 483 -4.95 6.08 13.45
N PHE A 484 -5.64 6.50 12.40
CA PHE A 484 -6.90 5.92 11.96
C PHE A 484 -6.73 5.17 10.64
N ASN A 485 -7.14 3.91 10.61
CA ASN A 485 -7.07 3.08 9.41
C ASN A 485 -8.36 3.23 8.59
N THR A 486 -8.27 3.69 7.35
CA THR A 486 -9.42 3.87 6.45
C THR A 486 -9.64 2.70 5.49
N ALA A 487 -8.82 1.65 5.56
CA ALA A 487 -8.99 0.48 4.72
C ALA A 487 -10.21 -0.35 5.15
N LEU A 488 -10.97 -0.82 4.16
CA LEU A 488 -12.16 -1.67 4.35
C LEU A 488 -11.88 -3.04 3.71
N PRO A 489 -12.21 -4.16 4.37
CA PRO A 489 -11.83 -5.50 3.90
C PRO A 489 -12.42 -5.83 2.52
N TYR A 490 -13.61 -5.33 2.19
CA TYR A 490 -14.29 -5.59 0.92
C TYR A 490 -13.96 -4.61 -0.21
N GLU A 491 -13.13 -3.58 0.04
CA GLU A 491 -13.00 -2.47 -0.91
C GLU A 491 -12.37 -2.87 -2.23
N LEU A 492 -11.38 -3.78 -2.21
CA LEU A 492 -10.68 -4.19 -3.43
C LEU A 492 -11.59 -5.00 -4.35
N SER A 493 -12.54 -5.76 -3.80
CA SER A 493 -13.58 -6.45 -4.57
C SER A 493 -14.51 -5.48 -5.31
N VAL A 494 -14.80 -4.31 -4.72
CA VAL A 494 -15.57 -3.24 -5.36
C VAL A 494 -14.71 -2.50 -6.38
N LEU A 495 -13.55 -2.01 -5.95
CA LEU A 495 -12.62 -1.22 -6.78
C LEU A 495 -12.16 -1.99 -8.03
N LYS A 496 -12.02 -3.31 -7.95
CA LYS A 496 -11.64 -4.19 -9.08
C LYS A 496 -12.52 -3.96 -10.31
N THR A 497 -13.82 -3.76 -10.12
CA THR A 497 -14.79 -3.55 -11.23
C THR A 497 -14.49 -2.30 -12.04
N TYR A 498 -13.91 -1.27 -11.40
CA TYR A 498 -13.51 -0.02 -12.03
C TYR A 498 -12.04 -0.06 -12.50
N ALA A 499 -11.17 -0.68 -11.72
CA ALA A 499 -9.72 -0.67 -11.95
C ALA A 499 -9.30 -1.58 -13.11
N ILE A 500 -9.94 -2.74 -13.30
CA ILE A 500 -9.56 -3.68 -14.38
C ILE A 500 -9.63 -3.04 -15.77
N PRO A 501 -10.76 -2.40 -16.19
CA PRO A 501 -10.83 -1.74 -17.49
C PRO A 501 -9.73 -0.70 -17.69
N LEU A 502 -9.41 0.08 -16.65
CA LEU A 502 -8.39 1.12 -16.68
C LEU A 502 -6.97 0.56 -16.80
N LEU A 503 -6.68 -0.55 -16.13
CA LEU A 503 -5.40 -1.23 -16.26
C LEU A 503 -5.25 -1.93 -17.62
N GLN A 504 -6.35 -2.46 -18.17
CA GLN A 504 -6.35 -3.11 -19.49
C GLN A 504 -6.22 -2.12 -20.65
N SER A 505 -6.58 -0.84 -20.47
CA SER A 505 -6.42 0.18 -21.51
C SER A 505 -4.97 0.66 -21.67
N ILE A 506 -4.06 0.31 -20.75
CA ILE A 506 -2.64 0.67 -20.86
C ILE A 506 -2.00 -0.13 -22.01
N ALA A 507 -1.46 0.59 -22.98
CA ALA A 507 -0.85 0.01 -24.18
C ALA A 507 0.42 -0.80 -23.86
N LYS A 508 0.73 -1.81 -24.70
CA LYS A 508 1.86 -2.74 -24.48
C LYS A 508 3.23 -2.07 -24.54
N ASP A 509 3.34 -0.99 -25.30
CA ASP A 509 4.53 -0.16 -25.47
C ASP A 509 4.67 0.93 -24.39
N SER A 510 3.67 1.07 -23.51
CA SER A 510 3.77 1.96 -22.35
C SER A 510 4.84 1.49 -21.38
N VAL A 511 5.61 2.44 -20.83
CA VAL A 511 6.56 2.19 -19.73
C VAL A 511 5.89 1.59 -18.49
N HIS A 512 4.58 1.82 -18.32
CA HIS A 512 3.79 1.34 -17.19
C HIS A 512 3.15 -0.03 -17.42
N TYR A 513 3.31 -0.63 -18.60
CA TYR A 513 2.63 -1.87 -18.95
C TYR A 513 2.96 -3.03 -17.98
N ALA A 514 4.22 -3.14 -17.55
CA ALA A 514 4.64 -4.16 -16.59
C ALA A 514 3.91 -4.03 -15.25
N GLU A 515 3.79 -2.80 -14.75
CA GLU A 515 3.08 -2.49 -13.50
C GLU A 515 1.57 -2.72 -13.64
N ALA A 516 0.99 -2.37 -14.78
CA ALA A 516 -0.41 -2.65 -15.09
C ALA A 516 -0.71 -4.15 -15.05
N GLN A 517 0.13 -4.98 -15.69
CA GLN A 517 0.01 -6.44 -15.65
C GLN A 517 0.17 -6.99 -14.23
N ARG A 518 1.09 -6.43 -13.42
CA ARG A 518 1.27 -6.81 -12.02
C ARG A 518 0.01 -6.51 -11.19
N LEU A 519 -0.57 -5.31 -11.32
CA LEU A 519 -1.78 -4.92 -10.62
C LEU A 519 -3.00 -5.74 -11.05
N LEU A 520 -3.12 -6.07 -12.34
CA LEU A 520 -4.14 -7.00 -12.84
C LEU A 520 -4.01 -8.38 -12.19
N MET A 521 -2.78 -8.91 -12.11
CA MET A 521 -2.51 -10.18 -11.43
C MET A 521 -2.84 -10.10 -9.94
N PHE A 522 -2.48 -9.00 -9.26
CA PHE A 522 -2.80 -8.75 -7.86
C PHE A 522 -4.31 -8.73 -7.60
N LEU A 523 -5.11 -8.18 -8.53
CA LEU A 523 -6.57 -8.14 -8.41
C LEU A 523 -7.25 -9.48 -8.71
N LYS A 524 -6.59 -10.45 -9.35
CA LYS A 524 -7.20 -11.73 -9.73
C LYS A 524 -7.88 -12.47 -8.57
N PRO A 525 -7.26 -12.61 -7.38
CA PRO A 525 -7.85 -13.37 -6.28
C PRO A 525 -9.16 -12.80 -5.74
N PHE A 526 -9.46 -11.52 -5.94
CA PHE A 526 -10.65 -10.89 -5.39
C PHE A 526 -11.88 -11.15 -6.27
N LYS A 527 -12.96 -11.71 -5.72
CA LYS A 527 -14.23 -11.76 -6.44
C LYS A 527 -14.81 -10.36 -6.59
N ALA A 528 -15.40 -10.05 -7.75
CA ALA A 528 -16.03 -8.76 -8.01
C ALA A 528 -17.25 -8.54 -7.12
N LEU A 529 -17.43 -7.31 -6.64
CA LEU A 529 -18.54 -6.92 -5.78
C LEU A 529 -19.17 -5.63 -6.32
N SER A 530 -20.50 -5.58 -6.37
CA SER A 530 -21.25 -4.40 -6.84
C SER A 530 -21.04 -3.22 -5.88
N SER A 531 -20.97 -1.99 -6.41
CA SER A 531 -20.93 -0.76 -5.60
C SER A 531 -22.23 -0.50 -4.81
N GLU A 532 -23.31 -1.24 -5.09
CA GLU A 532 -24.60 -1.10 -4.42
C GLU A 532 -24.56 -1.52 -2.95
N VAL A 533 -23.71 -2.46 -2.58
CA VAL A 533 -23.57 -2.91 -1.18
C VAL A 533 -22.91 -1.85 -0.30
N VAL A 534 -22.21 -0.88 -0.90
CA VAL A 534 -21.42 0.12 -0.17
C VAL A 534 -22.35 1.16 0.46
N PRO A 535 -22.30 1.41 1.78
CA PRO A 535 -23.15 2.43 2.40
C PRO A 535 -22.90 3.84 1.87
N PHE A 536 -23.90 4.72 1.99
CA PHE A 536 -23.82 6.11 1.51
C PHE A 536 -22.76 6.93 2.25
N ASN A 537 -22.61 6.70 3.56
CA ASN A 537 -21.62 7.35 4.41
C ASN A 537 -20.26 6.63 4.44
N SER A 538 -20.06 5.59 3.62
CA SER A 538 -18.78 4.86 3.54
C SER A 538 -17.64 5.77 3.08
N LEU A 539 -16.45 5.60 3.66
CA LEU A 539 -15.23 6.25 3.17
C LEU A 539 -14.91 5.84 1.71
N LEU A 540 -15.36 4.66 1.27
CA LEU A 540 -15.12 4.16 -0.07
C LEU A 540 -15.82 5.02 -1.14
N ARG A 541 -16.90 5.74 -0.78
CA ARG A 541 -17.65 6.63 -1.68
C ARG A 541 -16.81 7.80 -2.20
N GLU A 542 -15.71 8.16 -1.52
CA GLU A 542 -14.73 9.12 -2.04
C GLU A 542 -14.11 8.69 -3.36
N PHE A 543 -13.98 7.38 -3.58
CA PHE A 543 -13.25 6.82 -4.72
C PHE A 543 -14.19 6.36 -5.83
N ILE A 544 -15.30 5.71 -5.47
CA ILE A 544 -16.22 5.10 -6.44
C ILE A 544 -17.45 5.97 -6.75
N GLY A 545 -17.67 7.04 -5.98
CA GLY A 545 -18.86 7.88 -6.11
C GLY A 545 -20.14 7.23 -5.61
N PHE A 546 -21.26 7.88 -5.92
CA PHE A 546 -22.60 7.38 -5.62
C PHE A 546 -23.14 6.62 -6.82
N SER A 547 -23.87 5.53 -6.59
CA SER A 547 -24.55 4.81 -7.66
C SER A 547 -25.56 5.74 -8.34
N GLN A 548 -25.61 5.73 -9.68
CA GLN A 548 -26.47 6.59 -10.50
C GLN A 548 -27.98 6.51 -10.16
N GLN A 549 -28.43 5.50 -9.39
CA GLN A 549 -29.83 5.35 -8.99
C GLN A 549 -30.28 6.22 -7.82
N ARG A 550 -29.41 7.05 -7.23
CA ARG A 550 -29.82 8.00 -6.17
C ARG A 550 -29.07 9.31 -6.33
N GLU A 551 -29.48 10.11 -7.31
CA GLU A 551 -29.47 11.55 -7.12
C GLU A 551 -30.35 11.82 -5.89
N LEU A 552 -29.74 12.21 -4.78
CA LEU A 552 -30.51 12.75 -3.66
C LEU A 552 -31.04 14.13 -4.08
N PRO A 553 -32.30 14.46 -3.74
CA PRO A 553 -32.92 15.75 -4.07
C PRO A 553 -32.19 16.96 -3.48
#